data_AF-A0A961HE65-F1
#
_entry.id   AF-A0A961HE65-F1
#
_cell.length_a   1.000
_cell.length_b   1.000
_cell.length_c   1.000
_cell.angle_alpha   90.00
_cell.angle_beta   90.00
_cell.angle_gamma   90.00
#
_symmetry.space_group_name_H-M   'P 1'
#
loop_
_entity.id
_entity.type
_entity.pdbx_description
1 polymer ?
#
loop_
_entity_poly.entity_id
_entity_poly.type
_entity_poly.pdbx_seq_one_letter_code
_entity_poly.pdbx_strand_id
1 'polypeptide(L)'
;MPISPKPPTSRYLLAFAAAGLAATALSGCDAAPATHTGARQVTVVGSGEVEGTPDTLTADIGVEVVAPDVNTAMNQAAERQSAVIDALSARGIDAEDISTAAVSLQPQFGENSMITGYRAGNSIKVTLRELDAASTTLATAVATGGNAARINSVSYSIRDDSALFDDARARAFDDARNRAEQYAELSGLTLGKVVSISEAPAGSRPPTPTPMPAPAPASAMAQDVPLQPGKQTVGFAVTVVWELS
;
A
#
# COMPACT_ATOMS: atom_id res chain seq x y z
N MET A 1 -92.68 -46.68 69.27
CA MET A 1 -93.58 -45.52 69.28
C MET A 1 -92.77 -44.28 69.67
N PRO A 2 -93.17 -43.07 69.22
CA PRO A 2 -92.39 -42.22 68.33
C PRO A 2 -92.13 -40.82 68.91
N ILE A 3 -91.35 -40.00 68.22
CA ILE A 3 -91.69 -38.59 67.91
C ILE A 3 -90.71 -38.14 66.80
N SER A 4 -91.13 -37.97 65.54
CA SER A 4 -92.01 -36.96 64.92
C SER A 4 -91.34 -35.58 64.67
N PRO A 5 -91.75 -34.88 63.59
CA PRO A 5 -90.91 -33.94 62.86
C PRO A 5 -91.45 -32.50 62.87
N LYS A 6 -90.88 -31.67 61.98
CA LYS A 6 -91.49 -30.54 61.23
C LYS A 6 -91.17 -29.10 61.75
N PRO A 7 -91.37 -28.03 60.93
CA PRO A 7 -90.33 -27.26 60.23
C PRO A 7 -90.61 -25.72 60.38
N PRO A 8 -90.69 -24.83 59.34
CA PRO A 8 -89.88 -24.52 58.14
C PRO A 8 -89.53 -22.99 57.99
N THR A 9 -89.15 -22.59 56.76
CA THR A 9 -89.37 -21.30 56.05
C THR A 9 -88.51 -20.09 56.44
N SER A 10 -87.63 -19.56 55.57
CA SER A 10 -87.81 -18.90 54.25
C SER A 10 -88.14 -17.40 54.39
N ARG A 11 -87.26 -16.53 53.86
CA ARG A 11 -87.53 -15.55 52.78
C ARG A 11 -86.67 -14.27 52.84
N TYR A 12 -85.94 -14.07 51.72
CA TYR A 12 -85.57 -12.83 51.00
C TYR A 12 -84.69 -11.76 51.70
N LEU A 13 -83.47 -11.45 51.22
CA LEU A 13 -83.12 -10.62 50.03
C LEU A 13 -83.78 -9.22 50.11
N LEU A 14 -83.13 -8.05 50.01
CA LEU A 14 -81.96 -7.64 49.21
C LEU A 14 -81.65 -6.16 49.59
N ALA A 15 -80.41 -5.80 49.94
CA ALA A 15 -79.82 -4.44 49.80
C ALA A 15 -78.40 -4.37 50.39
N PHE A 16 -77.41 -3.96 49.58
CA PHE A 16 -76.46 -2.85 49.81
C PHE A 16 -75.18 -3.02 48.97
N ALA A 17 -74.82 -1.93 48.28
CA ALA A 17 -73.61 -1.79 47.48
C ALA A 17 -72.35 -1.61 48.35
N ALA A 18 -71.22 -2.14 47.89
CA ALA A 18 -69.89 -1.65 48.29
C ALA A 18 -68.87 -1.96 47.17
N ALA A 19 -68.07 -0.94 46.86
CA ALA A 19 -67.08 -0.88 45.79
C ALA A 19 -65.91 -1.86 45.98
N GLY A 20 -65.43 -2.44 44.88
CA GLY A 20 -64.22 -3.26 44.82
C GLY A 20 -63.37 -2.88 43.61
N LEU A 21 -62.28 -2.17 43.88
CA LEU A 21 -61.24 -1.69 42.98
C LEU A 21 -60.31 -2.88 42.62
N ALA A 22 -60.08 -3.19 41.33
CA ALA A 22 -59.08 -4.16 40.92
C ALA A 22 -58.22 -3.61 39.77
N ALA A 23 -56.91 -3.67 40.00
CA ALA A 23 -55.86 -2.90 39.35
C ALA A 23 -55.49 -3.39 37.94
N THR A 24 -55.33 -2.44 37.02
CA THR A 24 -54.63 -2.63 35.74
C THR A 24 -53.13 -2.44 35.96
N ALA A 25 -52.36 -3.53 35.88
CA ALA A 25 -50.91 -3.47 35.87
C ALA A 25 -50.43 -2.92 34.52
N LEU A 26 -50.07 -1.63 34.49
CA LEU A 26 -49.26 -1.05 33.42
C LEU A 26 -47.81 -1.49 33.65
N SER A 27 -47.37 -2.51 32.92
CA SER A 27 -45.95 -2.82 32.76
C SER A 27 -45.29 -1.67 32.00
N GLY A 28 -44.79 -0.67 32.74
CA GLY A 28 -43.87 0.32 32.22
C GLY A 28 -42.55 -0.37 31.88
N CYS A 29 -42.27 -0.54 30.59
CA CYS A 29 -40.92 -0.77 30.11
C CYS A 29 -40.13 0.53 30.32
N ASP A 30 -39.61 0.72 31.53
CA ASP A 30 -38.56 1.69 31.79
C ASP A 30 -37.26 1.13 31.20
N ALA A 31 -37.11 1.28 29.88
CA ALA A 31 -35.81 1.16 29.26
C ALA A 31 -35.03 2.40 29.69
N ALA A 32 -34.28 2.28 30.80
CA ALA A 32 -33.31 3.28 31.19
C ALA A 32 -32.49 3.65 29.94
N PRO A 33 -32.35 4.95 29.59
CA PRO A 33 -31.52 5.32 28.47
C PRO A 33 -30.15 4.72 28.73
N ALA A 34 -29.66 3.90 27.80
CA ALA A 34 -28.30 3.38 27.84
C ALA A 34 -27.39 4.62 27.92
N THR A 35 -26.95 4.94 29.14
CA THR A 35 -25.99 6.01 29.34
C THR A 35 -24.76 5.46 28.66
N HIS A 36 -24.38 6.05 27.53
CA HIS A 36 -23.13 5.71 26.88
C HIS A 36 -22.01 6.05 27.87
N THR A 37 -21.63 5.09 28.71
CA THR A 37 -20.48 5.16 29.62
C THR A 37 -19.17 5.00 28.81
N GLY A 38 -19.16 5.46 27.57
CA GLY A 38 -17.95 5.67 26.81
C GLY A 38 -17.47 7.09 27.13
N ALA A 39 -16.20 7.25 27.48
CA ALA A 39 -15.59 8.58 27.49
C ALA A 39 -15.88 9.26 26.15
N ARG A 40 -16.19 10.57 26.17
CA ARG A 40 -16.31 11.34 24.93
C ARG A 40 -14.96 11.26 24.22
N GLN A 41 -14.97 10.95 22.93
CA GLN A 41 -13.75 10.70 22.17
C GLN A 41 -13.86 11.31 20.77
N VAL A 42 -12.70 11.64 20.20
CA VAL A 42 -12.55 11.98 18.79
C VAL A 42 -11.59 11.00 18.14
N THR A 43 -11.98 10.46 16.99
CA THR A 43 -11.14 9.60 16.16
C THR A 43 -10.77 10.37 14.90
N VAL A 44 -9.47 10.53 14.65
CA VAL A 44 -8.98 11.21 13.44
C VAL A 44 -7.99 10.31 12.73
N VAL A 45 -8.07 10.30 11.40
CA VAL A 45 -7.03 9.78 10.53
C VAL A 45 -6.19 10.97 10.08
N GLY A 46 -4.93 11.01 10.49
CA GLY A 46 -3.96 11.97 9.98
C GLY A 46 -3.07 11.37 8.91
N SER A 47 -2.57 12.24 8.04
CA SER A 47 -1.69 11.87 6.93
C SER A 47 -0.44 12.74 6.90
N GLY A 48 0.69 12.14 6.59
CA GLY A 48 1.97 12.83 6.45
C GLY A 48 2.67 12.35 5.18
N GLU A 49 3.18 13.31 4.41
CA GLU A 49 3.97 13.04 3.21
C GLU A 49 5.30 13.77 3.28
N VAL A 50 6.36 13.12 2.78
CA VAL A 50 7.71 13.66 2.66
C VAL A 50 8.24 13.33 1.28
N GLU A 51 8.91 14.29 0.65
CA GLU A 51 9.61 14.07 -0.61
C GLU A 51 11.08 13.76 -0.34
N GLY A 52 11.59 12.71 -0.98
CA GLY A 52 13.01 12.39 -1.04
C GLY A 52 13.51 12.45 -2.47
N THR A 53 14.80 12.76 -2.64
CA THR A 53 15.47 12.65 -3.93
C THR A 53 16.10 11.26 -4.01
N PRO A 54 15.78 10.44 -5.03
CA PRO A 54 16.44 9.15 -5.22
C PRO A 54 17.95 9.29 -5.32
N ASP A 55 18.67 8.38 -4.67
CA ASP A 55 20.14 8.33 -4.65
C ASP A 55 20.70 7.10 -5.36
N THR A 56 19.82 6.18 -5.77
CA THR A 56 20.20 4.90 -6.34
C THR A 56 19.40 4.62 -7.60
N LEU A 57 20.05 4.08 -8.63
CA LEU A 57 19.42 3.61 -9.85
C LEU A 57 19.63 2.11 -9.98
N THR A 58 18.57 1.39 -10.32
CA THR A 58 18.65 -0.03 -10.68
C THR A 58 18.27 -0.18 -12.14
N ALA A 59 19.13 -0.82 -12.93
CA ALA A 59 18.90 -1.10 -14.34
C ALA A 59 18.86 -2.60 -14.59
N ASP A 60 17.89 -3.05 -15.39
CA ASP A 60 17.88 -4.39 -15.97
C ASP A 60 18.47 -4.31 -17.38
N ILE A 61 19.69 -4.83 -17.53
CA ILE A 61 20.47 -4.81 -18.75
C ILE A 61 20.57 -6.24 -19.27
N GLY A 62 20.10 -6.45 -20.49
CA GLY A 62 20.15 -7.74 -21.16
C GLY A 62 21.05 -7.76 -22.38
N VAL A 63 21.39 -8.97 -22.80
CA VAL A 63 21.84 -9.30 -24.14
C VAL A 63 20.88 -10.32 -24.74
N GLU A 64 20.58 -10.13 -26.02
CA GLU A 64 19.71 -11.01 -26.78
C GLU A 64 20.38 -11.38 -28.10
N VAL A 65 20.48 -12.67 -28.36
CA VAL A 65 21.12 -13.22 -29.56
C VAL A 65 20.19 -14.21 -30.23
N VAL A 66 20.14 -14.18 -31.57
CA VAL A 66 19.46 -15.18 -32.37
C VAL A 66 20.49 -15.96 -33.17
N ALA A 67 20.46 -17.29 -33.06
CA ALA A 67 21.33 -18.18 -33.83
C ALA A 67 20.57 -19.41 -34.36
N PRO A 68 21.11 -20.14 -35.37
CA PRO A 68 20.45 -21.31 -35.95
C PRO A 68 20.26 -22.49 -34.98
N ASP A 69 21.14 -22.60 -33.98
CA ASP A 69 21.11 -23.66 -32.97
C ASP A 69 21.20 -23.11 -31.54
N VAL A 70 20.72 -23.92 -30.59
CA VAL A 70 20.64 -23.58 -29.18
C VAL A 70 22.00 -23.25 -28.56
N ASN A 71 23.03 -24.07 -28.86
CA ASN A 71 24.34 -23.93 -28.21
C ASN A 71 25.03 -22.65 -28.66
N THR A 72 24.97 -22.35 -29.96
CA THR A 72 25.51 -21.11 -30.52
C THR A 72 24.80 -19.90 -29.92
N ALA A 73 23.46 -19.91 -29.85
CA ALA A 73 22.69 -18.81 -29.27
C ALA A 73 23.07 -18.55 -27.79
N MET A 74 23.12 -19.62 -26.98
CA MET A 74 23.44 -19.55 -25.56
C MET A 74 24.88 -19.10 -25.31
N ASN A 75 25.86 -19.65 -26.03
CA ASN A 75 27.26 -19.30 -25.85
C ASN A 75 27.51 -17.85 -26.26
N GLN A 76 26.96 -17.41 -27.39
CA GLN A 76 27.09 -16.02 -27.82
C GLN A 76 26.43 -15.05 -26.82
N ALA A 77 25.25 -15.38 -26.29
CA ALA A 77 24.62 -14.57 -25.26
C ALA A 77 25.48 -14.52 -23.98
N ALA A 78 26.04 -15.65 -23.53
CA ALA A 78 26.89 -15.71 -22.35
C ALA A 78 28.21 -14.92 -22.52
N GLU A 79 28.87 -15.03 -23.67
CA GLU A 79 30.09 -14.27 -24.00
C GLU A 79 29.83 -12.77 -24.01
N ARG A 80 28.73 -12.33 -24.65
CA ARG A 80 28.34 -10.91 -24.69
C ARG A 80 27.99 -10.39 -23.30
N GLN A 81 27.26 -11.16 -22.51
CA GLN A 81 26.91 -10.77 -21.15
C GLN A 81 28.14 -10.66 -20.26
N SER A 82 29.09 -11.60 -20.38
CA SER A 82 30.34 -11.56 -19.63
C SER A 82 31.16 -10.32 -19.97
N ALA A 83 31.27 -9.98 -21.26
CA ALA A 83 31.94 -8.74 -21.68
C ALA A 83 31.27 -7.48 -21.09
N VAL A 84 29.94 -7.45 -21.01
CA VAL A 84 29.20 -6.34 -20.38
C VAL A 84 29.52 -6.27 -18.88
N ILE A 85 29.52 -7.39 -18.17
CA ILE A 85 29.87 -7.46 -16.74
C ILE A 85 31.32 -6.98 -16.50
N ASP A 86 32.26 -7.41 -17.33
CA ASP A 86 33.66 -7.00 -17.25
C ASP A 86 33.82 -5.49 -17.48
N ALA A 87 33.09 -4.94 -18.46
CA ALA A 87 33.11 -3.50 -18.76
C ALA A 87 32.49 -2.67 -17.62
N LEU A 88 31.43 -3.16 -16.98
CA LEU A 88 30.83 -2.53 -15.80
C LEU A 88 31.78 -2.58 -14.60
N SER A 89 32.42 -3.73 -14.36
CA SER A 89 33.41 -3.91 -13.29
C SER A 89 34.62 -2.99 -13.49
N ALA A 90 35.09 -2.82 -14.73
CA ALA A 90 36.16 -1.89 -15.08
C ALA A 90 35.81 -0.41 -14.84
N ARG A 91 34.51 -0.09 -14.74
CA ARG A 91 34.01 1.24 -14.35
C ARG A 91 33.83 1.39 -12.84
N GLY A 92 34.20 0.38 -12.05
CA GLY A 92 34.12 0.41 -10.60
C GLY A 92 32.75 0.02 -10.03
N ILE A 93 31.92 -0.69 -10.80
CA ILE A 93 30.72 -1.32 -10.25
C ILE A 93 31.14 -2.58 -9.50
N ASP A 94 30.79 -2.67 -8.22
CA ASP A 94 31.13 -3.83 -7.40
C ASP A 94 30.36 -5.07 -7.83
N ALA A 95 30.96 -6.24 -7.65
CA ALA A 95 30.31 -7.52 -7.99
C ALA A 95 29.02 -7.76 -7.20
N GLU A 96 28.89 -7.19 -5.99
CA GLU A 96 27.66 -7.25 -5.18
C GLU A 96 26.50 -6.44 -5.79
N ASP A 97 26.82 -5.42 -6.59
CA ASP A 97 25.85 -4.57 -7.28
C ASP A 97 25.45 -5.14 -8.65
N ILE A 98 25.96 -6.31 -9.03
CA ILE A 98 25.62 -7.01 -10.28
C ILE A 98 25.04 -8.39 -9.94
N SER A 99 23.81 -8.64 -10.33
CA SER A 99 23.14 -9.94 -10.15
C SER A 99 22.47 -10.41 -11.42
N THR A 100 22.46 -11.71 -11.70
CA THR A 100 21.69 -12.25 -12.82
C THR A 100 20.19 -12.09 -12.56
N ALA A 101 19.49 -11.43 -13.47
CA ALA A 101 18.06 -11.20 -13.39
C ALA A 101 17.26 -12.31 -14.10
N ALA A 102 17.66 -12.67 -15.32
CA ALA A 102 16.98 -13.72 -16.08
C ALA A 102 17.91 -14.39 -17.11
N VAL A 103 17.62 -15.65 -17.42
CA VAL A 103 18.19 -16.36 -18.57
C VAL A 103 17.02 -17.01 -19.32
N SER A 104 16.99 -16.85 -20.64
CA SER A 104 15.89 -17.29 -21.47
C SER A 104 16.39 -17.92 -22.77
N LEU A 105 15.62 -18.87 -23.28
CA LEU A 105 15.84 -19.51 -24.56
C LEU A 105 14.49 -19.84 -25.18
N GLN A 106 14.23 -19.32 -26.38
CA GLN A 106 12.99 -19.56 -27.10
C GLN A 106 13.28 -19.92 -28.56
N PRO A 107 12.60 -20.93 -29.13
CA PRO A 107 12.63 -21.13 -30.56
C PRO A 107 12.03 -19.93 -31.29
N GLN A 108 12.54 -19.64 -32.48
CA GLN A 108 11.96 -18.70 -33.43
C GLN A 108 11.27 -19.50 -34.52
N PHE A 109 10.03 -19.14 -34.84
CA PHE A 109 9.25 -19.82 -35.87
C PHE A 109 9.12 -18.93 -37.10
N GLY A 110 9.28 -19.52 -38.28
CA GLY A 110 8.96 -18.89 -39.56
C GLY A 110 7.47 -18.94 -39.87
N GLU A 111 7.08 -18.36 -41.01
CA GLU A 111 5.67 -18.29 -41.45
C GLU A 111 5.01 -19.66 -41.61
N ASN A 112 5.80 -20.70 -41.91
CA ASN A 112 5.35 -22.09 -42.04
C ASN A 112 5.28 -22.83 -40.69
N SER A 113 5.40 -22.12 -39.55
CA SER A 113 5.48 -22.70 -38.20
C SER A 113 6.66 -23.65 -37.99
N MET A 114 7.66 -23.65 -38.87
CA MET A 114 8.91 -24.38 -38.65
C MET A 114 9.90 -23.51 -37.89
N ILE A 115 10.74 -24.16 -37.08
CA ILE A 115 11.80 -23.48 -36.34
C ILE A 115 12.83 -22.94 -37.34
N THR A 116 13.11 -21.64 -37.26
CA THR A 116 14.12 -20.94 -38.09
C THR A 116 15.37 -20.57 -37.30
N GLY A 117 15.33 -20.71 -35.97
CA GLY A 117 16.47 -20.49 -35.09
C GLY A 117 16.05 -20.46 -33.63
N TYR A 118 16.95 -20.00 -32.78
CA TYR A 118 16.76 -19.89 -31.34
C TYR A 118 17.21 -18.51 -30.89
N ARG A 119 16.37 -17.87 -30.08
CA ARG A 119 16.63 -16.62 -29.39
C ARG A 119 17.06 -16.94 -27.97
N ALA A 120 18.28 -16.61 -27.60
CA ALA A 120 18.77 -16.69 -26.24
C ALA A 120 18.85 -15.28 -25.65
N GLY A 121 18.34 -15.12 -24.43
CA GLY A 121 18.42 -13.89 -23.65
C GLY A 121 19.15 -14.14 -22.34
N ASN A 122 19.95 -13.19 -21.90
CA ASN A 122 20.54 -13.16 -20.57
C ASN A 122 20.46 -11.72 -20.07
N SER A 123 19.99 -11.50 -18.84
CA SER A 123 19.97 -10.17 -18.25
C SER A 123 20.51 -10.15 -16.84
N ILE A 124 21.09 -9.00 -16.50
CA ILE A 124 21.61 -8.66 -15.19
C ILE A 124 20.85 -7.46 -14.64
N LYS A 125 20.68 -7.45 -13.33
CA LYS A 125 20.31 -6.28 -12.56
C LYS A 125 21.58 -5.61 -12.06
N VAL A 126 21.72 -4.33 -12.36
CA VAL A 126 22.85 -3.50 -11.97
C VAL A 126 22.37 -2.38 -11.06
N THR A 127 22.96 -2.28 -9.88
CA THR A 127 22.71 -1.19 -8.94
C THR A 127 23.80 -0.12 -9.08
N LEU A 128 23.39 1.12 -9.35
CA LEU A 128 24.24 2.27 -9.55
C LEU A 128 23.99 3.25 -8.40
N ARG A 129 25.01 3.45 -7.56
CA ARG A 129 24.96 4.35 -6.40
C ARG A 129 25.41 5.78 -6.74
N GLU A 130 26.10 5.95 -7.86
CA GLU A 130 26.55 7.25 -8.38
C GLU A 130 25.70 7.65 -9.59
N LEU A 131 24.62 8.39 -9.34
CA LEU A 131 23.65 8.77 -10.39
C LEU A 131 24.27 9.64 -11.49
N ASP A 132 25.24 10.49 -11.15
CA ASP A 132 25.94 11.33 -12.13
C ASP A 132 26.73 10.51 -13.16
N ALA A 133 27.21 9.33 -12.77
CA ALA A 133 27.92 8.40 -13.64
C ALA A 133 26.99 7.41 -14.35
N ALA A 134 25.69 7.38 -14.00
CA ALA A 134 24.78 6.32 -14.42
C ALA A 134 24.58 6.32 -15.95
N SER A 135 24.37 7.49 -16.57
CA SER A 135 24.17 7.57 -18.03
C SER A 135 25.38 7.03 -18.80
N THR A 136 26.60 7.41 -18.40
CA THR A 136 27.83 6.93 -19.04
C THR A 136 28.07 5.44 -18.78
N THR A 137 27.68 4.93 -17.61
CA THR A 137 27.77 3.50 -17.29
C THR A 137 26.80 2.67 -18.13
N LEU A 138 25.54 3.11 -18.27
CA LEU A 138 24.58 2.48 -19.19
C LEU A 138 25.05 2.55 -20.64
N ALA A 139 25.59 3.69 -21.08
CA ALA A 139 26.14 3.84 -22.42
C ALA A 139 27.30 2.85 -22.69
N THR A 140 28.17 2.63 -21.69
CA THR A 140 29.25 1.63 -21.78
C THR A 140 28.69 0.22 -21.93
N ALA A 141 27.69 -0.15 -21.12
CA ALA A 141 27.06 -1.47 -21.21
C ALA A 141 26.43 -1.71 -22.59
N VAL A 142 25.72 -0.71 -23.13
CA VAL A 142 25.13 -0.77 -24.48
C VAL A 142 26.20 -0.85 -25.56
N ALA A 143 27.26 -0.04 -25.47
CA ALA A 143 28.36 -0.07 -26.43
C ALA A 143 29.07 -1.42 -26.46
N THR A 144 29.32 -2.02 -25.28
CA THR A 144 29.96 -3.33 -25.15
C THR A 144 29.06 -4.47 -25.63
N GLY A 145 27.77 -4.45 -25.29
CA GLY A 145 26.80 -5.44 -25.76
C GLY A 145 26.47 -5.29 -27.25
N GLY A 146 26.74 -4.12 -27.84
CA GLY A 146 26.49 -3.82 -29.25
C GLY A 146 25.01 -3.99 -29.62
N ASN A 147 24.73 -4.50 -30.81
CA ASN A 147 23.35 -4.71 -31.29
C ASN A 147 22.57 -5.77 -30.49
N ALA A 148 23.26 -6.58 -29.69
CA ALA A 148 22.63 -7.56 -28.80
C ALA A 148 22.14 -6.92 -27.49
N ALA A 149 22.62 -5.73 -27.12
CA ALA A 149 22.26 -5.08 -25.87
C ALA A 149 20.77 -4.72 -25.80
N ARG A 150 20.20 -4.86 -24.61
CA ARG A 150 18.84 -4.47 -24.25
C ARG A 150 18.88 -3.73 -22.92
N ILE A 151 18.14 -2.63 -22.82
CA ILE A 151 17.79 -2.04 -21.53
C ILE A 151 16.32 -2.38 -21.31
N ASN A 152 16.07 -3.33 -20.41
CA ASN A 152 14.73 -3.85 -20.16
C ASN A 152 13.95 -2.93 -19.22
N SER A 153 14.63 -2.36 -18.22
CA SER A 153 14.04 -1.39 -17.30
C SER A 153 15.10 -0.53 -16.61
N VAL A 154 14.68 0.64 -16.13
CA VAL A 154 15.45 1.52 -15.25
C VAL A 154 14.49 2.02 -14.17
N SER A 155 14.88 1.92 -12.91
CA SER A 155 14.11 2.41 -11.77
C SER A 155 15.01 3.14 -10.79
N TYR A 156 14.49 4.19 -10.17
CA TYR A 156 15.17 4.91 -9.11
C TYR A 156 14.63 4.49 -7.75
N SER A 157 15.49 4.53 -6.74
CA SER A 157 15.13 4.28 -5.35
C SER A 157 15.95 5.15 -4.41
N ILE A 158 15.47 5.27 -3.18
CA ILE A 158 16.22 5.81 -2.06
C ILE A 158 16.69 4.62 -1.25
N ARG A 159 18.00 4.46 -1.08
CA ARG A 159 18.57 3.29 -0.40
C ARG A 159 18.20 3.22 1.08
N ASP A 160 18.15 4.38 1.73
CA ASP A 160 17.72 4.51 3.11
C ASP A 160 16.60 5.56 3.20
N ASP A 161 15.36 5.09 3.20
CA ASP A 161 14.17 5.91 3.33
C ASP A 161 13.64 5.95 4.78
N SER A 162 14.37 5.39 5.75
CA SER A 162 13.93 5.29 7.14
C SER A 162 13.65 6.66 7.76
N ALA A 163 14.54 7.63 7.54
CA ALA A 163 14.37 9.01 7.99
C ALA A 163 13.14 9.68 7.34
N LEU A 164 12.86 9.37 6.07
CA LEU A 164 11.68 9.90 5.38
C LEU A 164 10.39 9.31 5.95
N PHE A 165 10.41 8.02 6.32
CA PHE A 165 9.30 7.38 7.02
C PHE A 165 9.10 7.92 8.43
N ASP A 166 10.17 8.19 9.17
CA ASP A 166 10.09 8.78 10.51
C ASP A 166 9.49 10.20 10.45
N ASP A 167 9.93 11.02 9.49
CA ASP A 167 9.38 12.34 9.24
C ASP A 167 7.91 12.28 8.79
N ALA A 168 7.56 11.33 7.90
CA ALA A 168 6.19 11.15 7.44
C ALA A 168 5.26 10.72 8.58
N ARG A 169 5.75 9.85 9.48
CA ARG A 169 5.01 9.41 10.68
C ARG A 169 4.78 10.57 11.64
N ALA A 170 5.80 11.41 11.88
CA ALA A 170 5.67 12.60 12.72
C ALA A 170 4.62 13.57 12.14
N ARG A 171 4.71 13.87 10.84
CA ARG A 171 3.73 14.74 10.15
C ARG A 171 2.31 14.17 10.21
N ALA A 172 2.15 12.86 10.03
CA ALA A 172 0.84 12.22 10.11
C ALA A 172 0.21 12.32 11.50
N PHE A 173 1.02 12.17 12.56
CA PHE A 173 0.56 12.33 13.92
C PHE A 173 0.19 13.78 14.24
N ASP A 174 1.01 14.74 13.81
CA ASP A 174 0.74 16.17 14.01
C ASP A 174 -0.51 16.62 13.26
N ASP A 175 -0.73 16.15 12.02
CA ASP A 175 -1.98 16.38 11.27
C ASP A 175 -3.20 15.82 12.01
N ALA A 176 -3.12 14.57 12.48
CA ALA A 176 -4.19 13.94 13.24
C ALA A 176 -4.53 14.76 14.50
N ARG A 177 -3.50 15.20 15.24
CA ARG A 177 -3.64 15.99 16.46
C ARG A 177 -4.25 17.36 16.18
N ASN A 178 -3.73 18.11 15.22
CA ASN A 178 -4.22 19.45 14.87
C ASN A 178 -5.70 19.42 14.49
N ARG A 179 -6.14 18.38 13.79
CA ARG A 179 -7.55 18.18 13.41
C ARG A 179 -8.41 17.78 14.62
N ALA A 180 -7.89 16.94 15.51
CA ALA A 180 -8.57 16.57 16.74
C ALA A 180 -8.78 17.78 17.67
N GLU A 181 -7.78 18.66 17.78
CA GLU A 181 -7.87 19.92 18.54
C GLU A 181 -8.96 20.84 17.95
N GLN A 182 -9.03 20.98 16.63
CA GLN A 182 -10.10 21.75 15.95
C GLN A 182 -11.50 21.17 16.22
N TYR A 183 -11.65 19.84 16.17
CA TYR A 183 -12.95 19.22 16.47
C TYR A 183 -13.34 19.36 17.94
N ALA A 184 -12.38 19.29 18.87
CA ALA A 184 -12.62 19.56 20.28
C ALA A 184 -13.16 20.98 20.47
N GLU A 185 -12.48 21.99 19.92
CA GLU A 185 -12.88 23.40 20.02
C GLU A 185 -14.29 23.65 19.44
N LEU A 186 -14.55 23.12 18.23
CA LEU A 186 -15.88 23.24 17.58
C LEU A 186 -17.00 22.57 18.39
N SER A 187 -16.68 21.57 19.19
CA SER A 187 -17.63 20.88 20.09
C SER A 187 -17.76 21.52 21.47
N GLY A 188 -17.01 22.61 21.74
CA GLY A 188 -16.96 23.25 23.06
C GLY A 188 -16.27 22.39 24.12
N LEU A 189 -15.40 21.47 23.70
CA LEU A 189 -14.64 20.57 24.55
C LEU A 189 -13.13 20.83 24.38
N THR A 190 -12.33 20.17 25.21
CA THR A 190 -10.86 20.19 25.17
C THR A 190 -10.32 18.84 24.74
N LEU A 191 -9.20 18.84 24.02
CA LEU A 191 -8.55 17.59 23.61
C LEU A 191 -7.81 16.98 24.81
N GLY A 192 -8.12 15.72 25.11
CA GLY A 192 -7.55 14.95 26.21
C GLY A 192 -6.41 14.03 25.79
N LYS A 193 -6.21 12.95 26.57
CA LYS A 193 -5.12 11.98 26.32
C LYS A 193 -5.41 11.12 25.09
N VAL A 194 -4.34 10.60 24.49
CA VAL A 194 -4.43 9.56 23.46
C VAL A 194 -4.94 8.27 24.10
N VAL A 195 -6.00 7.70 23.53
CA VAL A 195 -6.62 6.43 23.93
C VAL A 195 -6.05 5.26 23.13
N SER A 196 -5.90 5.45 21.82
CA SER A 196 -5.33 4.44 20.94
C SER A 196 -4.66 5.06 19.72
N ILE A 197 -3.64 4.37 19.20
CA ILE A 197 -2.95 4.68 17.95
C ILE A 197 -2.97 3.40 17.12
N SER A 198 -3.41 3.51 15.88
CA SER A 198 -3.38 2.44 14.88
C SER A 198 -2.68 2.93 13.63
N GLU A 199 -1.62 2.23 13.26
CA GLU A 199 -0.84 2.47 12.05
C GLU A 199 -1.36 1.58 10.93
N ALA A 200 -1.66 2.17 9.76
CA ALA A 200 -1.89 1.39 8.56
C ALA A 200 -0.53 0.94 7.99
N PRO A 201 -0.40 -0.27 7.42
CA PRO A 201 0.86 -0.73 6.85
C PRO A 201 1.47 0.29 5.89
N ALA A 202 2.80 0.43 5.91
CA ALA A 202 3.54 1.29 4.99
C ALA A 202 3.06 1.05 3.54
N GLY A 203 2.70 2.14 2.83
CA GLY A 203 2.14 2.07 1.48
C GLY A 203 0.60 2.15 1.40
N SER A 204 -0.10 2.24 2.53
CA SER A 204 -1.54 2.51 2.58
C SER A 204 -1.84 3.98 2.25
N ARG A 205 -1.69 4.37 0.98
CA ARG A 205 -2.10 5.70 0.50
C ARG A 205 -3.65 5.75 0.44
N PRO A 206 -4.32 6.77 1.00
CA PRO A 206 -5.69 7.10 0.60
C PRO A 206 -5.69 7.29 -0.94
N PRO A 207 -6.71 6.82 -1.68
CA PRO A 207 -6.71 6.90 -3.13
C PRO A 207 -6.57 8.36 -3.57
N THR A 208 -5.43 8.72 -4.15
CA THR A 208 -5.24 10.04 -4.75
C THR A 208 -5.66 10.03 -6.21
N PRO A 209 -6.24 11.14 -6.71
CA PRO A 209 -6.55 11.28 -8.13
C PRO A 209 -5.30 11.02 -8.98
N THR A 210 -5.41 10.13 -9.97
CA THR A 210 -4.34 9.83 -10.92
C THR A 210 -4.10 11.04 -11.84
N PRO A 211 -2.88 11.59 -11.93
CA PRO A 211 -2.55 12.57 -12.95
C PRO A 211 -2.55 11.91 -14.33
N MET A 212 -3.22 12.53 -15.30
CA MET A 212 -3.20 12.10 -16.71
C MET A 212 -1.82 12.39 -17.33
N PRO A 213 -1.22 11.47 -18.12
CA PRO A 213 0.06 11.72 -18.76
C PRO A 213 -0.04 12.81 -19.83
N ALA A 214 0.87 13.79 -19.79
CA ALA A 214 1.05 14.75 -20.88
C ALA A 214 1.90 14.12 -22.02
N PRO A 215 1.58 14.40 -23.29
CA PRO A 215 2.34 13.86 -24.42
C PRO A 215 3.70 14.56 -24.58
N ALA A 216 4.77 13.77 -24.66
CA ALA A 216 6.12 14.26 -24.95
C ALA A 216 6.30 14.52 -26.46
N PRO A 217 7.02 15.59 -26.87
CA PRO A 217 7.37 15.81 -28.26
C PRO A 217 8.52 14.88 -28.70
N ALA A 218 8.41 14.37 -29.93
CA ALA A 218 9.41 13.52 -30.55
C ALA A 218 10.47 14.36 -31.28
N SER A 219 11.77 14.11 -31.03
CA SER A 219 12.86 14.29 -32.00
C SER A 219 14.21 13.70 -31.52
N ALA A 220 14.68 12.71 -32.28
CA ALA A 220 16.04 12.42 -32.80
C ALA A 220 17.32 12.36 -31.93
N MET A 221 17.90 11.14 -31.98
CA MET A 221 19.32 10.71 -32.00
C MET A 221 20.22 10.87 -30.75
N ALA A 222 20.90 9.77 -30.46
CA ALA A 222 21.66 9.46 -29.25
C ALA A 222 22.84 10.39 -28.97
N GLN A 223 22.77 11.10 -27.85
CA GLN A 223 23.88 11.44 -26.95
C GLN A 223 23.29 11.41 -25.54
N ASP A 224 23.79 10.48 -24.71
CA ASP A 224 23.35 10.14 -23.34
C ASP A 224 21.84 9.98 -23.14
N VAL A 225 21.39 8.83 -22.59
CA VAL A 225 20.00 8.72 -22.13
C VAL A 225 19.84 9.76 -21.00
N PRO A 226 18.96 10.78 -21.16
CA PRO A 226 18.75 11.78 -20.13
C PRO A 226 18.05 11.08 -18.96
N LEU A 227 18.83 10.80 -17.92
CA LEU A 227 18.38 10.19 -16.70
C LEU A 227 17.95 11.29 -15.73
N GLN A 228 16.66 11.31 -15.38
CA GLN A 228 16.12 12.25 -14.39
C GLN A 228 15.46 11.45 -13.27
N PRO A 229 16.00 11.48 -12.04
CA PRO A 229 15.49 10.67 -10.93
C PRO A 229 14.11 11.10 -10.45
N GLY A 230 13.67 12.32 -10.77
CA GLY A 230 12.42 12.88 -10.24
C GLY A 230 12.47 13.02 -8.70
N LYS A 231 11.29 13.07 -8.08
CA LYS A 231 11.15 13.02 -6.62
C LYS A 231 10.32 11.80 -6.24
N GLN A 232 10.65 11.16 -5.13
CA GLN A 232 9.86 10.07 -4.55
C GLN A 232 9.10 10.61 -3.34
N THR A 233 7.78 10.44 -3.33
CA THR A 233 6.92 10.79 -2.19
C THR A 233 6.73 9.56 -1.31
N VAL A 234 7.13 9.68 -0.05
CA VAL A 234 6.83 8.71 1.00
C VAL A 234 5.64 9.22 1.79
N GLY A 235 4.60 8.39 1.90
CA GLY A 235 3.35 8.74 2.57
C GLY A 235 3.02 7.79 3.72
N PHE A 236 2.43 8.34 4.77
CA PHE A 236 2.07 7.62 5.97
C PHE A 236 0.71 8.08 6.50
N ALA A 237 -0.08 7.15 7.05
CA ALA A 237 -1.38 7.44 7.66
C ALA A 237 -1.50 6.78 9.02
N VAL A 238 -2.01 7.54 9.99
CA VAL A 238 -2.23 7.08 11.36
C VAL A 238 -3.66 7.39 11.79
N THR A 239 -4.31 6.41 12.41
CA THR A 239 -5.60 6.63 13.08
C THR A 239 -5.34 6.78 14.56
N VAL A 240 -5.76 7.89 15.14
CA VAL A 240 -5.57 8.17 16.55
C VAL A 240 -6.91 8.52 17.18
N VAL A 241 -7.15 7.97 18.36
CA VAL A 241 -8.33 8.25 19.18
C VAL A 241 -7.88 9.04 20.41
N TRP A 242 -8.53 10.17 20.68
CA TRP A 242 -8.32 10.97 21.89
C TRP A 242 -9.58 11.06 22.72
N GLU A 243 -9.40 11.26 24.02
CA GLU A 243 -10.47 11.70 24.91
C GLU A 243 -10.86 13.15 24.62
N LEU A 244 -12.10 13.50 24.92
CA LEU A 244 -12.62 14.87 24.94
C LEU A 244 -13.15 15.18 26.34
N SER A 245 -12.80 16.35 26.87
CA SER A 245 -13.22 16.82 28.19
C SER A 245 -13.87 18.19 28.18
#